data_AF-A0A7S0XBJ6-F1
#
_entry.id   AF-A0A7S0XBJ6-F1
#
_cell.length_a   1.000
_cell.length_b   1.000
_cell.length_c   1.000
_cell.angle_alpha   90.00
_cell.angle_beta   90.00
_cell.angle_gamma   90.00
#
_symmetry.space_group_name_H-M   'P 1'
#
loop_
_entity.id
_entity.type
_entity.pdbx_description
1 polymer ?
#
loop_
_entity_poly.entity_id
_entity_poly.type
_entity_poly.pdbx_seq_one_letter_code
_entity_poly.pdbx_strand_id
1 'polypeptide(L)'
;MGVGHSGGFSNLIVPGSGEPNYDTMVANPYETRGQRREQEVAQLMDKLPAAMIQLESDAVGKVRAVPKEVQQERRETAVSAQLAATKGERDVNADKSRMKGKNRVSKRYRKKQQNVVDDKKLRAKIKAGDVKKKAAAAMVAGERGP
;
A
#
# COMPACT_ATOMS: atom_id res chain seq x y z
N MET A 1 -16.68 -44.10 13.97
CA MET A 1 -17.08 -42.93 14.77
C MET A 1 -17.29 -43.35 16.22
N GLY A 2 -16.65 -42.69 17.19
CA GLY A 2 -16.86 -42.96 18.61
C GLY A 2 -17.86 -41.98 19.21
N VAL A 3 -18.85 -42.47 19.95
CA VAL A 3 -19.88 -41.65 20.60
C VAL A 3 -19.88 -41.94 22.11
N GLY A 4 -19.59 -40.91 22.90
CA GLY A 4 -19.77 -40.92 24.35
C GLY A 4 -21.19 -40.49 24.73
N HIS A 5 -21.87 -41.28 25.55
CA HIS A 5 -23.21 -40.99 26.07
C HIS A 5 -23.26 -41.25 27.58
N SER A 6 -24.37 -40.89 28.24
CA SER A 6 -24.55 -41.07 29.69
C SER A 6 -24.37 -42.51 30.19
N GLY A 7 -24.53 -43.50 29.30
CA GLY A 7 -24.36 -44.92 29.57
C GLY A 7 -22.97 -45.49 29.25
N GLY A 8 -22.02 -44.66 28.79
CA GLY A 8 -20.67 -45.10 28.46
C GLY A 8 -20.21 -44.66 27.07
N PHE A 9 -19.38 -45.50 26.43
CA PHE A 9 -18.78 -45.22 25.14
C PHE A 9 -19.17 -46.30 24.13
N SER A 10 -19.55 -45.89 22.93
CA SER A 10 -19.98 -46.78 21.85
C SER A 10 -19.18 -46.49 20.57
N ASN A 11 -18.79 -47.54 19.85
CA ASN A 11 -18.11 -47.45 18.57
C ASN A 11 -19.05 -47.85 17.44
N LEU A 12 -19.29 -46.92 16.53
CA LEU A 12 -20.08 -47.14 15.32
C LEU A 12 -19.14 -47.35 14.14
N ILE A 13 -19.34 -48.45 13.41
CA ILE A 13 -18.65 -48.73 12.14
C ILE A 13 -19.38 -47.93 11.05
N VAL A 14 -18.69 -46.93 10.51
CA VAL A 14 -19.19 -46.13 9.39
C VAL A 14 -18.27 -46.38 8.19
N PRO A 15 -18.73 -47.12 7.17
CA PRO A 15 -17.94 -47.34 5.95
C PRO A 15 -17.60 -46.01 5.28
N GLY A 16 -16.35 -45.85 4.83
CA GLY A 16 -15.91 -44.68 4.08
C GLY A 16 -15.60 -43.41 4.91
N SER A 17 -15.65 -43.47 6.25
CA SER A 17 -15.37 -42.30 7.09
C SER A 17 -13.90 -42.16 7.54
N GLY A 18 -12.96 -42.84 6.90
CA GLY A 18 -11.55 -42.85 7.28
C GLY A 18 -10.64 -42.78 6.07
N GLU A 19 -9.44 -42.25 6.25
CA GLU A 19 -8.41 -42.17 5.22
C GLU A 19 -7.77 -43.57 5.05
N PRO A 20 -7.91 -44.25 3.91
CA PRO A 20 -7.36 -45.60 3.72
C PRO A 20 -5.83 -45.59 3.63
N ASN A 21 -5.28 -44.54 3.04
CA ASN A 21 -3.85 -44.38 2.80
C ASN A 21 -3.26 -43.42 3.85
N TYR A 22 -2.68 -43.99 4.91
CA TYR A 22 -2.05 -43.21 5.95
C TYR A 22 -0.62 -42.81 5.58
N ASP A 23 -0.19 -41.63 6.04
CA ASP A 23 1.20 -41.19 5.95
C ASP A 23 2.00 -41.75 7.12
N THR A 24 2.98 -42.61 6.82
CA THR A 24 3.82 -43.29 7.81
C THR A 24 4.70 -42.34 8.61
N MET A 25 5.04 -41.16 8.06
CA MET A 25 5.91 -40.19 8.73
C MET A 25 5.14 -39.28 9.70
N VAL A 26 3.84 -39.10 9.47
CA VAL A 26 3.02 -38.18 10.26
C VAL A 26 2.22 -38.92 11.33
N ALA A 27 1.49 -39.97 10.96
CA ALA A 27 0.61 -40.68 11.87
C ALA A 27 0.53 -42.16 11.49
N ASN A 28 1.50 -42.95 11.96
CA ASN A 28 1.53 -44.39 11.74
C ASN A 28 0.72 -45.14 12.80
N PRO A 29 -0.40 -45.81 12.45
CA PRO A 29 -1.19 -46.60 13.40
C PRO A 29 -0.43 -47.82 13.96
N TYR A 30 0.59 -48.30 13.24
CA TYR A 30 1.37 -49.49 13.56
C TYR A 30 2.78 -49.16 14.05
N GLU A 31 2.96 -48.00 14.68
CA GLU A 31 4.27 -47.55 15.18
C GLU A 31 4.91 -48.50 16.19
N THR A 32 6.21 -48.70 16.05
CA THR A 32 7.03 -49.43 17.04
C THR A 32 7.44 -48.52 18.20
N ARG A 33 7.85 -49.10 19.33
CA ARG A 33 8.34 -48.33 20.49
C ARG A 33 9.53 -47.43 20.17
N GLY A 34 10.39 -47.83 19.23
CA GLY A 34 11.54 -47.03 18.79
C GLY A 34 11.09 -45.83 17.98
N GLN A 35 10.28 -46.07 16.96
CA GLN A 35 9.70 -45.03 16.10
C GLN A 35 8.93 -43.98 16.92
N ARG A 36 8.13 -44.39 17.90
CA ARG A 36 7.42 -43.46 18.79
C ARG A 36 8.36 -42.49 19.50
N ARG A 37 9.48 -42.99 20.06
CA ARG A 37 10.45 -42.15 20.78
C ARG A 37 11.12 -41.15 19.85
N GLU A 38 11.52 -41.59 18.66
CA GLU A 38 12.14 -40.73 17.66
C GLU A 38 11.16 -39.67 17.16
N GLN A 39 9.92 -40.06 16.89
CA GLN A 39 8.87 -39.15 16.43
C GLN A 39 8.49 -38.12 17.50
N GLU A 40 8.42 -38.52 18.77
CA GLU A 40 8.14 -37.60 19.88
C GLU A 40 9.25 -36.54 20.01
N VAL A 41 10.52 -36.96 19.89
CA VAL A 41 11.66 -36.02 19.89
C VAL A 41 11.59 -35.09 18.68
N ALA A 42 11.31 -35.59 17.49
CA ALA A 42 11.16 -34.78 16.29
C ALA A 42 10.03 -33.75 16.43
N GLN A 43 8.85 -34.17 16.89
CA GLN A 43 7.70 -33.29 17.13
C GLN A 43 7.99 -32.21 18.17
N LEU A 44 8.83 -32.52 19.18
CA LEU A 44 9.23 -31.54 20.18
C LEU A 44 10.20 -30.50 19.61
N MET A 45 11.14 -30.90 18.76
CA MET A 45 12.09 -30.00 18.11
C MET A 45 11.40 -29.10 17.09
N ASP A 46 10.45 -29.63 16.32
CA ASP A 46 9.70 -28.90 15.30
C ASP A 46 8.48 -28.16 15.85
N LYS A 47 8.29 -28.16 17.18
CA LYS A 47 7.13 -27.55 17.83
C LYS A 47 7.02 -26.08 17.48
N LEU A 48 5.89 -25.72 16.86
CA LEU A 48 5.60 -24.34 16.47
C LEU A 48 5.43 -23.43 17.70
N PRO A 49 6.11 -22.26 17.73
CA PRO A 49 5.90 -21.26 18.77
C PRO A 49 4.48 -20.69 18.74
N ALA A 50 3.94 -20.32 19.91
CA ALA A 50 2.58 -19.76 20.01
C ALA A 50 2.36 -18.48 19.18
N ALA A 51 3.41 -17.67 18.99
CA ALA A 51 3.36 -16.44 18.19
C ALA A 51 3.14 -16.70 16.68
N MET A 52 3.33 -17.94 16.21
CA MET A 52 3.12 -18.33 14.82
C MET A 52 1.66 -18.68 14.51
N ILE A 53 0.80 -18.82 15.53
CA ILE A 53 -0.61 -19.17 15.35
C ILE A 53 -1.36 -17.96 14.78
N GLN A 54 -1.78 -18.06 13.51
CA GLN A 54 -2.45 -16.99 12.77
C GLN A 54 -3.64 -17.57 11.98
N LEU A 55 -4.55 -16.69 11.52
CA LEU A 55 -5.70 -17.10 10.71
C LEU A 55 -5.29 -17.67 9.35
N GLU A 56 -4.27 -17.07 8.74
CA GLU A 56 -3.64 -17.57 7.51
C GLU A 56 -2.35 -18.31 7.86
N SER A 57 -2.31 -19.63 7.71
CA SER A 57 -1.11 -20.44 7.98
C SER A 57 0.08 -20.08 7.09
N ASP A 58 -0.18 -19.64 5.85
CA ASP A 58 0.85 -19.27 4.86
C ASP A 58 1.42 -17.86 5.07
N ALA A 59 0.99 -17.14 6.12
CA ALA A 59 1.44 -15.78 6.37
C ALA A 59 2.91 -15.69 6.83
N VAL A 60 3.46 -16.79 7.35
CA VAL A 60 4.86 -16.87 7.78
C VAL A 60 5.77 -16.73 6.55
N GLY A 61 6.53 -15.62 6.50
CA GLY A 61 7.40 -15.28 5.37
C GLY A 61 6.82 -14.23 4.40
N LYS A 62 5.55 -13.83 4.56
CA LYS A 62 5.01 -12.69 3.83
C LYS A 62 5.59 -11.39 4.39
N VAL A 63 6.09 -10.52 3.51
CA VAL A 63 6.50 -9.17 3.91
C VAL A 63 5.25 -8.35 4.17
N ARG A 64 5.19 -7.69 5.33
CA ARG A 64 4.09 -6.78 5.67
C ARG A 64 3.96 -5.74 4.56
N ALA A 65 2.79 -5.67 3.94
CA ALA A 65 2.48 -4.61 3.00
C ALA A 65 2.62 -3.28 3.76
N VAL A 66 3.58 -2.45 3.32
CA VAL A 66 3.78 -1.11 3.89
C VAL A 66 2.45 -0.36 3.79
N PRO A 67 1.98 0.34 4.84
CA PRO A 67 0.76 1.12 4.76
C PRO A 67 0.77 2.02 3.52
N LYS A 68 -0.37 2.13 2.83
CA LYS A 68 -0.46 2.88 1.57
C LYS A 68 0.02 4.32 1.73
N GLU A 69 -0.19 4.92 2.90
CA GLU A 69 0.25 6.26 3.28
C GLU A 69 1.78 6.40 3.27
N VAL A 70 2.49 5.47 3.92
CA VAL A 70 3.96 5.47 3.97
C VAL A 70 4.56 5.18 2.59
N GLN A 71 3.90 4.34 1.77
CA GLN A 71 4.31 4.14 0.38
C GLN A 71 4.11 5.41 -0.46
N GLN A 72 3.01 6.14 -0.26
CA GLN A 72 2.73 7.40 -0.94
C GLN A 72 3.75 8.46 -0.55
N GLU A 73 4.06 8.62 0.73
CA GLU A 73 5.06 9.59 1.20
C GLU A 73 6.46 9.29 0.65
N ARG A 74 6.89 8.01 0.65
CA ARG A 74 8.14 7.59 -0.01
C ARG A 74 8.14 7.87 -1.51
N ARG A 75 7.00 7.67 -2.17
CA ARG A 75 6.86 7.95 -3.60
C ARG A 75 6.87 9.46 -3.88
N GLU A 76 6.23 10.27 -3.06
CA GLU A 76 6.18 11.72 -3.18
C GLU A 76 7.55 12.36 -2.90
N THR A 77 8.28 11.86 -1.90
CA THR A 77 9.66 12.28 -1.61
C THR A 77 10.61 11.88 -2.74
N ALA A 78 10.50 10.66 -3.28
CA ALA A 78 11.29 10.24 -4.44
C ALA A 78 10.97 11.10 -5.69
N VAL A 79 9.69 11.36 -5.96
CA VAL A 79 9.27 12.20 -7.09
C VAL A 79 9.71 13.64 -6.90
N SER A 80 9.66 14.19 -5.68
CA SER A 80 10.10 15.56 -5.41
C SER A 80 11.61 15.72 -5.50
N ALA A 81 12.40 14.75 -5.01
CA ALA A 81 13.85 14.70 -5.18
C ALA A 81 14.23 14.62 -6.66
N GLN A 82 13.54 13.77 -7.43
CA GLN A 82 13.77 13.67 -8.87
C GLN A 82 13.36 14.95 -9.61
N LEU A 83 12.24 15.59 -9.23
CA LEU A 83 11.83 16.89 -9.76
C LEU A 83 12.81 18.01 -9.42
N ALA A 84 13.43 17.97 -8.24
CA ALA A 84 14.45 18.93 -7.84
C ALA A 84 15.72 18.77 -8.67
N ALA A 85 16.13 17.53 -8.94
CA ALA A 85 17.28 17.24 -9.81
C ALA A 85 17.04 17.66 -11.28
N THR A 86 15.84 17.45 -11.83
CA THR A 86 15.52 17.81 -13.23
C THR A 86 14.99 19.25 -13.37
N LYS A 87 14.98 20.06 -12.31
CA LYS A 87 14.33 21.38 -12.31
C LYS A 87 15.00 22.35 -13.29
N GLY A 88 16.34 22.37 -13.32
CA GLY A 88 17.12 23.20 -14.25
C GLY A 88 16.85 22.87 -15.72
N GLU A 89 16.78 21.59 -16.07
CA GLU A 89 16.50 21.16 -17.45
C GLU A 89 15.04 21.40 -17.85
N ARG A 90 14.09 21.23 -16.91
CA ARG A 90 12.68 21.48 -17.15
C ARG A 90 12.34 22.95 -17.31
N ASP A 91 13.00 23.84 -16.57
CA ASP A 91 12.76 25.27 -16.70
C ASP A 91 13.23 25.77 -18.09
N VAL A 92 14.36 25.26 -18.59
CA VAL A 92 14.84 25.50 -19.96
C VAL A 92 13.90 24.91 -21.04
N ASN A 93 13.29 23.76 -20.75
CA ASN A 93 12.35 23.10 -21.67
C ASN A 93 10.91 23.67 -21.56
N ALA A 94 10.53 24.29 -20.44
CA ALA A 94 9.23 24.92 -20.24
C ALA A 94 9.08 26.22 -21.05
N ASP A 95 10.21 26.88 -21.34
CA ASP A 95 10.28 28.01 -22.26
C ASP A 95 10.12 27.57 -23.73
N LYS A 96 10.27 26.27 -24.03
CA LYS A 96 10.07 25.69 -25.37
C LYS A 96 8.76 24.90 -25.45
N SER A 97 7.87 25.35 -26.33
CA SER A 97 6.59 24.73 -26.74
C SER A 97 5.34 25.00 -25.88
N ARG A 98 4.51 25.93 -26.40
CA ARG A 98 3.19 26.34 -25.90
C ARG A 98 2.04 25.38 -26.26
N MET A 99 2.28 24.12 -26.62
CA MET A 99 1.21 23.28 -27.21
C MET A 99 0.51 22.28 -26.27
N LYS A 100 0.97 22.03 -25.03
CA LYS A 100 0.31 21.06 -24.12
C LYS A 100 -0.52 21.73 -23.01
N GLY A 101 -1.51 22.53 -23.42
CA GLY A 101 -2.24 23.42 -22.52
C GLY A 101 -3.60 22.95 -21.98
N LYS A 102 -4.26 21.97 -22.60
CA LYS A 102 -5.66 21.61 -22.24
C LYS A 102 -5.79 20.53 -21.16
N ASN A 103 -4.86 19.56 -21.06
CA ASN A 103 -4.96 18.43 -20.11
C ASN A 103 -3.95 18.45 -18.94
N ARG A 104 -3.28 19.58 -18.69
CA ARG A 104 -2.27 19.70 -17.62
C ARG A 104 -2.90 19.44 -16.25
N VAL A 105 -2.24 18.62 -15.43
CA VAL A 105 -2.67 18.24 -14.07
C VAL A 105 -3.00 19.47 -13.22
N SER A 106 -2.24 20.56 -13.37
CA SER A 106 -2.47 21.83 -12.70
C SER A 106 -3.82 22.50 -13.05
N LYS A 107 -4.31 22.39 -14.30
CA LYS A 107 -5.65 22.92 -14.67
C LYS A 107 -6.78 22.06 -14.10
N ARG A 108 -6.60 20.73 -14.02
CA ARG A 108 -7.57 19.82 -13.39
C ARG A 108 -7.68 20.09 -11.88
N TYR A 109 -6.53 20.24 -11.21
CA TYR A 109 -6.48 20.60 -9.80
C TYR A 109 -7.10 21.98 -9.52
N ARG A 110 -6.82 22.98 -10.38
CA ARG A 110 -7.41 24.33 -10.28
C ARG A 110 -8.93 24.36 -10.49
N LYS A 111 -9.51 23.44 -11.27
CA LYS A 111 -10.97 23.28 -11.40
C LYS A 111 -11.60 22.68 -10.13
N LYS A 112 -10.92 21.75 -9.47
CA LYS A 112 -11.38 21.16 -8.20
C LYS A 112 -11.32 22.14 -7.02
N GLN A 113 -10.35 23.06 -7.03
CA GLN A 113 -10.18 24.07 -5.97
C GLN A 113 -10.86 25.43 -6.27
N GLN A 114 -11.95 25.46 -7.05
CA GLN A 114 -12.61 26.73 -7.38
C GLN A 114 -13.23 27.39 -6.14
N ASN A 115 -13.80 26.60 -5.23
CA ASN A 115 -14.49 27.08 -4.03
C ASN A 115 -13.59 27.19 -2.78
N VAL A 116 -12.33 26.76 -2.88
CA VAL A 116 -11.36 26.83 -1.78
C VAL A 116 -10.52 28.10 -1.92
N VAL A 117 -10.50 28.92 -0.87
CA VAL A 117 -9.72 30.17 -0.79
C VAL A 117 -8.51 29.92 0.11
N ASP A 118 -7.38 29.58 -0.51
CA ASP A 118 -6.08 29.46 0.17
C ASP A 118 -5.34 30.80 0.23
N ASP A 119 -4.58 31.03 1.32
CA ASP A 119 -3.77 32.25 1.51
C ASP A 119 -2.75 32.46 0.36
N LYS A 120 -2.15 31.37 -0.16
CA LYS A 120 -1.27 31.43 -1.34
C LYS A 120 -2.00 31.92 -2.61
N LYS A 121 -3.26 31.55 -2.79
CA LYS A 121 -4.10 31.96 -3.93
C LYS A 121 -4.49 33.43 -3.83
N LEU A 122 -4.75 33.92 -2.62
CA LEU A 122 -5.00 35.34 -2.34
C LEU A 122 -3.76 36.19 -2.67
N ARG A 123 -2.59 35.81 -2.14
CA ARG A 123 -1.32 36.49 -2.41
C ARG A 123 -0.96 36.50 -3.90
N ALA A 124 -1.21 35.41 -4.61
CA ALA A 124 -1.00 35.33 -6.06
C ALA A 124 -1.95 36.25 -6.84
N LYS A 125 -3.23 36.38 -6.41
CA LYS A 125 -4.18 37.32 -7.02
C LYS A 125 -3.79 38.77 -6.80
N ILE A 126 -3.32 39.13 -5.58
CA ILE A 126 -2.86 40.48 -5.26
C ILE A 126 -1.68 40.86 -6.16
N LYS A 127 -0.64 40.01 -6.22
CA LYS A 127 0.51 40.23 -7.11
C LYS A 127 0.12 40.35 -8.59
N ALA A 128 -0.80 39.52 -9.07
CA ALA A 128 -1.28 39.60 -10.45
C ALA A 128 -2.08 40.89 -10.70
N GLY A 129 -2.82 41.38 -9.69
CA GLY A 129 -3.51 42.66 -9.70
C GLY A 129 -2.53 43.83 -9.77
N ASP A 130 -1.45 43.79 -8.98
CA ASP A 130 -0.42 44.84 -8.96
C ASP A 130 0.34 44.93 -10.28
N VAL A 131 0.66 43.79 -10.89
CA VAL A 131 1.28 43.74 -12.23
C VAL A 131 0.34 44.30 -13.28
N LYS A 132 -0.96 43.99 -13.22
CA LYS A 132 -1.96 44.56 -14.14
C LYS A 132 -2.15 46.06 -13.94
N LYS A 133 -2.17 46.54 -12.69
CA LYS A 133 -2.24 47.97 -12.37
C LYS A 133 -1.01 48.72 -12.87
N LYS A 134 0.18 48.15 -12.68
CA LYS A 134 1.43 48.72 -13.23
C LYS A 134 1.44 48.74 -14.76
N ALA A 135 0.97 47.68 -15.41
CA ALA A 135 0.85 47.63 -16.87
C ALA A 135 -0.19 48.64 -17.40
N ALA A 136 -1.34 48.78 -16.73
CA ALA A 136 -2.36 49.77 -17.09
C ALA A 136 -1.88 51.20 -16.84
N ALA A 137 -1.18 51.47 -15.74
CA ALA A 137 -0.59 52.79 -15.47
C ALA A 137 0.50 53.14 -16.49
N ALA A 138 1.30 52.17 -16.95
CA ALA A 138 2.28 52.37 -18.01
C ALA A 138 1.62 52.64 -19.38
N MET A 139 0.46 52.04 -19.68
CA MET A 139 -0.32 52.35 -20.88
C MET A 139 -0.93 53.76 -20.81
N VAL A 140 -1.50 54.15 -19.67
CA VAL A 140 -2.11 55.48 -19.47
C VAL A 140 -1.07 56.61 -19.46
N ALA A 141 0.15 56.34 -18.98
CA ALA A 141 1.28 57.28 -19.06
C ALA A 141 1.84 57.41 -20.49
N GLY A 142 1.65 56.41 -21.34
CA GLY A 142 2.02 56.45 -22.76
C GLY A 142 1.03 57.23 -23.65
N GLU A 143 -0.24 57.36 -23.22
CA GLU A 143 -1.27 58.14 -23.93
C GLU A 143 -1.35 59.62 -23.51
N ARG A 144 -0.55 60.05 -22.52
CA ARG A 144 -0.43 61.46 -22.09
C ARG A 144 1.03 61.90 -22.06
N GLY A 145 1.69 61.89 -23.22
CA GLY A 145 2.89 62.68 -23.50
C GLY A 145 2.53 63.81 -24.48
N PRO A 146 3.17 65.00 -24.37
CA PRO A 146 2.72 66.25 -24.99
C PRO A 146 2.60 66.21 -26.52
#